data_AF-A0A5B8S6P8-F1
#
_entry.id   AF-A0A5B8S6P8-F1
#
_cell.length_a   1.000
_cell.length_b   1.000
_cell.length_c   1.000
_cell.angle_alpha   90.00
_cell.angle_beta   90.00
_cell.angle_gamma   90.00
#
_symmetry.space_group_name_H-M   'P 1'
#
loop_
_entity.id
_entity.type
_entity.pdbx_description
1 polymer ?
#
loop_
_entity_poly.entity_id
_entity_poly.type
_entity_poly.pdbx_seq_one_letter_code
_entity_poly.pdbx_strand_id
1 'polypeptide(L)'
;MYVEPIQTGLPLLDQSAATHCGELAVGCTEAAGQIERATDQMQRQISDLAELDEIASALEMDQRHIAESADEAKLLSAQAYDRLGKGTERVGAAVVEFRSIITLISRLGLHVTNFATVMEQVQQVSKGIETIARTTNMLALNATIEAARAGEAGKTFAVVASEVKKLAQNTSAAAEEIRQAVGKLVDEAAGLVTEIQSGVDQSSKAEERLETVTDVLAETTRLVSQLDETGERVARHSAEVHAKGVAVREALDTVIGSVRANAQLLDATRSNVIAMEITSNSLFNAVISAGVSPRDTEIVELAASFRDELVAVTEAAIANGELRPDQLFDTNYRLVPGTNPELYRTGLSDWADANWRPLFDRLRITHPSVIMCSAADMNGFLPTHVTEHSRAPIGELAHDTKYCRNGRILLDDVDKQAKASQAPFFMTVYRQEGDGTNYVTVRNVYSPVVIQGRRWGDFEVAYQIRG
;
A
#
# COMPACT_ATOMS: atom_id res chain seq x y z
N MET A 1 -19.69 -37.36 -31.41
CA MET A 1 -20.71 -38.00 -30.56
C MET A 1 -21.59 -38.83 -31.49
N TYR A 2 -21.37 -40.15 -31.53
CA TYR A 2 -22.20 -41.07 -32.30
C TYR A 2 -23.45 -41.37 -31.45
N VAL A 3 -24.62 -40.95 -31.93
CA VAL A 3 -25.90 -41.34 -31.33
C VAL A 3 -26.30 -42.64 -32.00
N GLU A 4 -26.34 -43.75 -31.25
CA GLU A 4 -26.81 -45.02 -31.79
C GLU A 4 -28.30 -44.92 -32.17
N PRO A 5 -28.72 -45.54 -33.28
CA PRO A 5 -30.12 -45.53 -33.68
C PRO A 5 -30.96 -46.38 -32.73
N ILE A 6 -32.09 -45.82 -32.26
CA ILE A 6 -33.06 -46.50 -31.39
C ILE A 6 -33.65 -47.69 -32.15
N GLN A 7 -33.31 -48.92 -31.73
CA GLN A 7 -33.92 -50.14 -32.25
C GLN A 7 -35.30 -50.34 -31.62
N THR A 8 -36.35 -50.32 -32.44
CA THR A 8 -37.73 -50.56 -32.01
C THR A 8 -38.02 -52.06 -31.89
N GLY A 9 -38.14 -52.58 -30.66
CA GLY A 9 -38.66 -53.92 -30.38
C GLY A 9 -38.84 -54.22 -28.89
N LEU A 10 -40.09 -54.42 -28.43
CA LEU A 10 -40.54 -54.68 -27.04
C LEU A 10 -40.14 -53.59 -26.01
N PRO A 11 -40.80 -53.46 -24.84
CA PRO A 11 -40.36 -52.52 -23.82
C PRO A 11 -39.00 -53.02 -23.32
N LEU A 12 -37.92 -52.50 -23.91
CA LEU A 12 -36.58 -52.72 -23.39
C LEU A 12 -36.55 -52.04 -22.03
N LEU A 13 -36.65 -52.87 -20.99
CA LEU A 13 -36.26 -52.52 -19.64
C LEU A 13 -34.78 -52.11 -19.70
N ASP A 14 -34.52 -50.82 -19.74
CA ASP A 14 -33.19 -50.25 -19.95
C ASP A 14 -32.80 -49.37 -18.75
N GLN A 15 -31.91 -49.92 -17.93
CA GLN A 15 -31.31 -49.27 -16.77
C GLN A 15 -30.51 -48.00 -17.14
N SER A 16 -30.11 -47.86 -18.41
CA SER A 16 -29.25 -46.78 -18.87
C SER A 16 -29.94 -45.41 -18.76
N ALA A 17 -31.23 -45.32 -19.07
CA ALA A 17 -31.97 -44.05 -19.06
C ALA A 17 -32.04 -43.42 -17.65
N ALA A 18 -32.37 -44.21 -16.64
CA ALA A 18 -32.38 -43.77 -15.25
C ALA A 18 -30.96 -43.44 -14.76
N THR A 19 -29.96 -44.21 -15.20
CA THR A 19 -28.56 -43.95 -14.85
C THR A 19 -28.07 -42.62 -15.41
N HIS A 20 -28.30 -42.35 -16.70
CA HIS A 20 -27.91 -41.09 -17.33
C HIS A 20 -28.64 -39.88 -16.72
N CYS A 21 -29.94 -40.00 -16.41
CA CYS A 21 -30.67 -38.90 -15.75
C CYS A 21 -30.15 -38.63 -14.33
N GLY A 22 -29.77 -39.67 -13.59
CA GLY A 22 -29.16 -39.51 -12.28
C GLY A 22 -27.76 -38.89 -12.35
N GLU A 23 -26.92 -39.35 -13.26
CA GLU A 23 -25.58 -38.79 -13.49
C GLU A 23 -25.64 -37.33 -13.92
N LEU A 24 -26.58 -36.98 -14.79
CA LEU A 24 -26.79 -35.60 -15.23
C LEU A 24 -27.23 -34.69 -14.08
N ALA A 25 -28.16 -35.13 -13.23
CA ALA A 25 -28.60 -34.35 -12.07
C ALA A 25 -27.42 -34.02 -11.14
N VAL A 26 -26.56 -35.00 -10.89
CA VAL A 26 -25.36 -34.86 -10.05
C VAL A 26 -24.34 -33.93 -10.68
N GLY A 27 -24.08 -34.10 -11.98
CA GLY A 27 -23.19 -33.22 -12.73
C GLY A 27 -23.68 -31.77 -12.71
N CYS A 28 -25.00 -31.54 -12.70
CA CYS A 28 -25.58 -30.21 -12.55
C CYS A 28 -25.29 -29.64 -11.16
N THR A 29 -25.50 -30.41 -10.08
CA THR A 29 -25.20 -29.91 -8.71
C THR A 29 -23.72 -29.54 -8.55
N GLU A 30 -22.81 -30.34 -9.11
CA GLU A 30 -21.37 -30.05 -9.10
C GLU A 30 -21.03 -28.79 -9.89
N ALA A 31 -21.59 -28.65 -11.10
CA ALA A 31 -21.42 -27.46 -11.93
C ALA A 31 -21.96 -26.20 -11.21
N ALA A 32 -23.12 -26.28 -10.56
CA ALA A 32 -23.69 -25.17 -9.80
C ALA A 32 -22.74 -24.68 -8.68
N GLY A 33 -22.14 -25.62 -7.93
CA GLY A 33 -21.17 -25.27 -6.88
C GLY A 33 -19.81 -24.76 -7.40
N GLN A 34 -19.42 -25.12 -8.63
CA GLN A 34 -18.27 -24.50 -9.30
C GLN A 34 -18.58 -23.07 -9.74
N ILE A 35 -19.77 -22.85 -10.31
CA ILE A 35 -20.23 -21.54 -10.75
C ILE A 35 -20.35 -20.57 -9.57
N GLU A 36 -20.91 -21.01 -8.44
CA GLU A 36 -21.01 -20.19 -7.23
C GLU A 36 -19.64 -19.70 -6.74
N ARG A 37 -18.65 -20.60 -6.65
CA ARG A 37 -17.27 -20.22 -6.30
C ARG A 37 -16.66 -19.24 -7.30
N ALA A 38 -16.97 -19.39 -8.59
CA ALA A 38 -16.50 -18.46 -9.62
C ALA A 38 -17.17 -17.08 -9.46
N THR A 39 -18.46 -17.02 -9.14
CA THR A 39 -19.18 -15.78 -8.84
C THR A 39 -18.59 -15.06 -7.63
N ASP A 40 -18.32 -15.78 -6.53
CA ASP A 40 -17.66 -15.22 -5.34
C ASP A 40 -16.26 -14.68 -5.65
N GLN A 41 -15.54 -15.32 -6.58
CA GLN A 41 -14.25 -14.84 -7.05
C GLN A 41 -14.41 -13.57 -7.90
N MET A 42 -15.41 -13.48 -8.79
CA MET A 42 -15.69 -12.25 -9.55
C MET A 42 -16.04 -11.09 -8.63
N GLN A 43 -16.84 -11.32 -7.58
CA GLN A 43 -17.21 -10.31 -6.58
C GLN A 43 -15.97 -9.73 -5.88
N ARG A 44 -15.03 -10.60 -5.48
CA ARG A 44 -13.75 -10.18 -4.89
C ARG A 44 -12.90 -9.38 -5.86
N GLN A 45 -12.80 -9.83 -7.11
CA GLN A 45 -12.06 -9.08 -8.15
C GLN A 45 -12.64 -7.68 -8.39
N ILE A 46 -13.95 -7.49 -8.31
CA ILE A 46 -14.57 -6.15 -8.41
C ILE A 46 -14.09 -5.25 -7.26
N SER A 47 -13.98 -5.79 -6.04
CA SER A 47 -13.48 -5.05 -4.88
C SER A 47 -12.00 -4.67 -5.06
N ASP A 48 -11.17 -5.62 -5.49
CA ASP A 48 -9.74 -5.37 -5.72
C ASP A 48 -9.52 -4.31 -6.83
N LEU A 49 -10.35 -4.35 -7.88
CA LEU A 49 -10.30 -3.35 -8.96
C LEU A 49 -10.72 -1.95 -8.51
N ALA A 50 -11.66 -1.84 -7.56
CA ALA A 50 -12.05 -0.55 -6.99
C ALA A 50 -10.89 0.09 -6.19
N GLU A 51 -10.15 -0.70 -5.43
CA GLU A 51 -8.94 -0.23 -4.74
C GLU A 51 -7.86 0.25 -5.73
N LEU A 52 -7.68 -0.47 -6.85
CA LEU A 52 -6.77 -0.04 -7.92
C LEU A 52 -7.17 1.27 -8.58
N ASP A 53 -8.48 1.53 -8.73
CA ASP A 53 -8.99 2.80 -9.28
C ASP A 53 -8.73 3.98 -8.33
N GLU A 54 -8.87 3.77 -7.01
CA GLU A 54 -8.49 4.77 -6.00
C GLU A 54 -6.99 5.09 -6.06
N ILE A 55 -6.14 4.06 -6.17
CA ILE A 55 -4.68 4.23 -6.32
C ILE A 55 -4.35 5.01 -7.61
N ALA A 56 -5.00 4.68 -8.73
CA ALA A 56 -4.79 5.39 -9.99
C ALA A 56 -5.19 6.86 -9.88
N SER A 57 -6.28 7.16 -9.19
CA SER A 57 -6.75 8.53 -8.95
C SER A 57 -5.79 9.32 -8.05
N ALA A 58 -5.28 8.71 -6.99
CA ALA A 58 -4.27 9.33 -6.12
C ALA A 58 -2.97 9.62 -6.89
N LEU A 59 -2.52 8.68 -7.73
CA LEU A 59 -1.33 8.86 -8.56
C LEU A 59 -1.47 10.08 -9.49
N GLU A 60 -2.64 10.35 -10.04
CA GLU A 60 -2.85 11.51 -10.90
C GLU A 60 -2.78 12.84 -10.15
N MET A 61 -3.31 12.87 -8.94
CA MET A 61 -3.19 14.04 -8.06
C MET A 61 -1.72 14.30 -7.74
N ASP A 62 -0.96 13.26 -7.39
CA ASP A 62 0.48 13.35 -7.14
C ASP A 62 1.25 13.84 -8.37
N GLN A 63 0.89 13.37 -9.58
CA GLN A 63 1.52 13.86 -10.81
C GLN A 63 1.26 15.34 -11.04
N ARG A 64 0.06 15.85 -10.73
CA ARG A 64 -0.23 17.29 -10.83
C ARG A 64 0.66 18.10 -9.89
N HIS A 65 0.82 17.65 -8.64
CA HIS A 65 1.69 18.31 -7.67
C HIS A 65 3.17 18.27 -8.07
N ILE A 66 3.64 17.16 -8.65
CA ILE A 66 5.02 17.07 -9.18
C ILE A 66 5.22 18.05 -10.33
N ALA A 67 4.25 18.17 -11.25
CA ALA A 67 4.33 19.13 -12.35
C ALA A 67 4.39 20.58 -11.85
N GLU A 68 3.53 20.95 -10.89
CA GLU A 68 3.55 22.27 -10.25
C GLU A 68 4.89 22.56 -9.56
N SER A 69 5.42 21.58 -8.81
CA SER A 69 6.71 21.71 -8.12
C SER A 69 7.89 21.87 -9.10
N ALA A 70 7.84 21.18 -10.24
CA ALA A 70 8.86 21.32 -11.28
C ALA A 70 8.84 22.73 -11.92
N ASP A 71 7.66 23.30 -12.13
CA ASP A 71 7.49 24.67 -12.64
C ASP A 71 7.98 25.71 -11.63
N GLU A 72 7.69 25.52 -10.33
CA GLU A 72 8.21 26.37 -9.26
C GLU A 72 9.75 26.29 -9.17
N ALA A 73 10.32 25.07 -9.27
CA ALA A 73 11.77 24.88 -9.28
C ALA A 73 12.44 25.59 -10.46
N LYS A 74 11.79 25.61 -11.64
CA LYS A 74 12.26 26.34 -12.82
C LYS A 74 12.26 27.85 -12.58
N LEU A 75 11.18 28.39 -12.01
CA LEU A 75 11.10 29.81 -11.67
C LEU A 75 12.19 30.21 -10.65
N LEU A 76 12.38 29.41 -9.61
CA LEU A 76 13.39 29.65 -8.59
C LEU A 76 14.81 29.57 -9.16
N SER A 77 15.07 28.62 -10.06
CA SER A 77 16.36 28.48 -10.76
C SER A 77 16.65 29.71 -11.62
N ALA A 78 15.67 30.21 -12.37
CA ALA A 78 15.81 31.44 -13.15
C ALA A 78 16.11 32.67 -12.27
N GLN A 79 15.43 32.81 -11.13
CA GLN A 79 15.69 33.88 -10.16
C GLN A 79 17.09 33.77 -9.53
N ALA A 80 17.52 32.54 -9.20
CA ALA A 80 18.85 32.29 -8.65
C ALA A 80 19.93 32.65 -9.68
N TYR A 81 19.72 32.30 -10.95
CA TYR A 81 20.64 32.62 -12.05
C TYR A 81 20.83 34.13 -12.21
N ASP A 82 19.74 34.92 -12.23
CA ASP A 82 19.80 36.40 -12.27
C ASP A 82 20.54 36.99 -11.06
N ARG A 83 20.27 36.48 -9.85
CA ARG A 83 20.94 36.93 -8.63
C ARG A 83 22.43 36.61 -8.64
N LEU A 84 22.81 35.41 -9.11
CA LEU A 84 24.20 35.01 -9.24
C LEU A 84 24.93 35.86 -10.28
N GLY A 85 24.31 36.13 -11.43
CA GLY A 85 24.86 37.05 -12.44
C GLY A 85 25.18 38.43 -11.86
N LYS A 86 24.21 39.04 -11.16
CA LYS A 86 24.42 40.31 -10.44
C LYS A 86 25.49 40.21 -9.34
N GLY A 87 25.59 39.06 -8.68
CA GLY A 87 26.63 38.77 -7.68
C GLY A 87 28.02 38.77 -8.30
N THR A 88 28.19 38.06 -9.41
CA THR A 88 29.44 37.99 -10.17
C THR A 88 29.87 39.36 -10.69
N GLU A 89 28.95 40.18 -11.21
CA GLU A 89 29.26 41.56 -11.62
C GLU A 89 29.77 42.41 -10.45
N ARG A 90 29.11 42.34 -9.28
CA ARG A 90 29.52 43.10 -8.08
C ARG A 90 30.87 42.67 -7.54
N VAL A 91 31.14 41.37 -7.49
CA VAL A 91 32.44 40.84 -7.05
C VAL A 91 33.54 41.22 -8.04
N GLY A 92 33.27 41.13 -9.35
CA GLY A 92 34.19 41.59 -10.39
C GLY A 92 34.54 43.07 -10.24
N ALA A 93 33.56 43.93 -9.96
CA ALA A 93 33.79 45.35 -9.70
C ALA A 93 34.65 45.56 -8.44
N ALA A 94 34.40 44.82 -7.36
CA ALA A 94 35.20 44.90 -6.14
C ALA A 94 36.67 44.49 -6.37
N VAL A 95 36.94 43.44 -7.14
CA VAL A 95 38.30 43.03 -7.51
C VAL A 95 39.04 44.15 -8.24
N VAL A 96 38.38 44.81 -9.20
CA VAL A 96 38.96 45.96 -9.92
C VAL A 96 39.27 47.12 -8.97
N GLU A 97 38.37 47.41 -8.04
CA GLU A 97 38.55 48.48 -7.04
C GLU A 97 39.74 48.19 -6.11
N PHE A 98 39.87 46.95 -5.62
CA PHE A 98 41.01 46.54 -4.78
C PHE A 98 42.35 46.63 -5.51
N ARG A 99 42.41 46.24 -6.79
CA ARG A 99 43.63 46.43 -7.61
C ARG A 99 44.02 47.90 -7.75
N SER A 100 43.02 48.79 -7.87
CA SER A 100 43.25 50.23 -7.88
C SER A 100 43.79 50.72 -6.53
N ILE A 101 43.25 50.22 -5.41
CA ILE A 101 43.75 50.54 -4.05
C ILE A 101 45.19 50.08 -3.86
N ILE A 102 45.54 48.85 -4.26
CA ILE A 102 46.92 48.33 -4.20
C ILE A 102 47.86 49.26 -4.95
N THR A 103 47.49 49.64 -6.19
CA THR A 103 48.28 50.57 -7.02
C THR A 103 48.45 51.94 -6.36
N LEU A 104 47.40 52.47 -5.74
CA LEU A 104 47.43 53.75 -5.02
C LEU A 104 48.35 53.69 -3.81
N ILE A 105 48.25 52.64 -3.00
CA ILE A 105 49.09 52.43 -1.80
C ILE A 105 50.56 52.27 -2.19
N SER A 106 50.87 51.50 -3.24
CA SER A 106 52.24 51.36 -3.74
C SER A 106 52.82 52.70 -4.21
N ARG A 107 52.03 53.52 -4.91
CA ARG A 107 52.45 54.88 -5.29
C ARG A 107 52.68 55.77 -4.08
N LEU A 108 51.81 55.70 -3.06
CA LEU A 108 51.97 56.45 -1.82
C LEU A 108 53.28 56.05 -1.13
N GLY A 109 53.60 54.75 -1.07
CA GLY A 109 54.87 54.25 -0.55
C GLY A 109 56.08 54.90 -1.21
N LEU A 110 56.10 54.96 -2.55
CA LEU A 110 57.17 55.61 -3.30
C LEU A 110 57.30 57.12 -2.97
N HIS A 111 56.16 57.82 -2.84
CA HIS A 111 56.16 59.23 -2.47
C HIS A 111 56.72 59.47 -1.06
N VAL A 112 56.37 58.62 -0.08
CA VAL A 112 56.86 58.71 1.29
C VAL A 112 58.37 58.39 1.36
N THR A 113 58.84 57.39 0.62
CA THR A 113 60.29 57.10 0.52
C THR A 113 61.05 58.29 -0.06
N ASN A 114 60.55 58.89 -1.16
CA ASN A 114 61.17 60.08 -1.74
C ASN A 114 61.15 61.27 -0.77
N PHE A 115 60.06 61.45 -0.02
CA PHE A 115 59.96 62.49 1.01
C PHE A 115 61.03 62.29 2.11
N ALA A 116 61.20 61.06 2.60
CA ALA A 116 62.24 60.73 3.58
C ALA A 116 63.65 61.07 3.06
N THR A 117 63.96 60.73 1.80
CA THR A 117 65.24 61.08 1.17
C THR A 117 65.46 62.60 1.08
N VAL A 118 64.42 63.37 0.76
CA VAL A 118 64.52 64.85 0.75
C VAL A 118 64.76 65.38 2.16
N MET A 119 64.10 64.83 3.18
CA MET A 119 64.32 65.23 4.57
C MET A 119 65.74 64.94 5.06
N GLU A 120 66.33 63.80 4.69
CA GLU A 120 67.74 63.51 4.97
C GLU A 120 68.69 64.56 4.35
N GLN A 121 68.41 65.01 3.12
CA GLN A 121 69.18 66.09 2.49
C GLN A 121 69.06 67.40 3.27
N VAL A 122 67.87 67.77 3.73
CA VAL A 122 67.66 68.97 4.56
C VAL A 122 68.42 68.84 5.89
N GLN A 123 68.43 67.65 6.50
CA GLN A 123 69.18 67.40 7.73
C GLN A 123 70.69 67.59 7.52
N GLN A 124 71.22 67.13 6.39
CA GLN A 124 72.62 67.31 6.00
C GLN A 124 72.98 68.79 5.74
N VAL A 125 72.09 69.54 5.07
CA VAL A 125 72.26 70.99 4.88
C VAL A 125 72.24 71.72 6.22
N SER A 126 71.31 71.39 7.11
CA SER A 126 71.21 72.01 8.44
C SER A 126 72.47 71.77 9.28
N LYS A 127 73.02 70.55 9.25
CA LYS A 127 74.31 70.21 9.89
C LYS A 127 75.47 71.03 9.31
N GLY A 128 75.46 71.28 8.00
CA GLY A 128 76.40 72.18 7.34
C GLY A 128 76.29 73.62 7.87
N ILE A 129 75.07 74.16 7.97
CA ILE A 129 74.81 75.50 8.52
C ILE A 129 75.28 75.60 9.99
N GLU A 130 75.00 74.60 10.80
CA GLU A 130 75.45 74.53 12.20
C GLU A 130 76.98 74.56 12.30
N THR A 131 77.67 73.84 11.41
CA THR A 131 79.14 73.82 11.35
C THR A 131 79.70 75.19 10.95
N ILE A 132 79.08 75.85 9.96
CA ILE A 132 79.43 77.22 9.54
C ILE A 132 79.21 78.18 10.72
N ALA A 133 78.04 78.15 11.34
CA ALA A 133 77.69 79.01 12.47
C ALA A 133 78.68 78.83 13.65
N ARG A 134 79.06 77.60 13.97
CA ARG A 134 80.07 77.30 15.00
C ARG A 134 81.44 77.89 14.65
N THR A 135 81.84 77.77 13.40
CA THR A 135 83.11 78.33 12.88
C THR A 135 83.08 79.86 12.93
N THR A 136 81.98 80.48 12.50
CA THR A 136 81.79 81.93 12.57
C THR A 136 81.78 82.43 14.02
N ASN A 137 81.16 81.70 14.95
CA ASN A 137 81.18 82.03 16.37
C ASN A 137 82.61 81.97 16.95
N MET A 138 83.42 80.99 16.54
CA MET A 138 84.83 80.90 16.93
C MET A 138 85.67 82.04 16.34
N LEU A 139 85.46 82.38 15.06
CA LEU A 139 86.13 83.53 14.43
C LEU A 139 85.75 84.85 15.10
N ALA A 140 84.47 85.05 15.40
CA ALA A 140 83.97 86.24 16.08
C ALA A 140 84.49 86.33 17.53
N LEU A 141 84.64 85.20 18.22
CA LEU A 141 85.27 85.14 19.54
C LEU A 141 86.74 85.57 19.46
N ASN A 142 87.51 85.02 18.51
CA ASN A 142 88.90 85.40 18.30
C ASN A 142 89.03 86.90 17.96
N ALA A 143 88.14 87.43 17.10
CA ALA A 143 88.09 88.84 16.77
C ALA A 143 87.73 89.72 17.98
N THR A 144 86.83 89.26 18.87
CA THR A 144 86.49 89.97 20.11
C THR A 144 87.69 90.02 21.06
N ILE A 145 88.46 88.93 21.17
CA ILE A 145 89.68 88.87 21.99
C ILE A 145 90.74 89.85 21.45
N GLU A 146 90.98 89.85 20.14
CA GLU A 146 91.98 90.73 19.52
C GLU A 146 91.56 92.22 19.59
N ALA A 147 90.25 92.50 19.44
CA ALA A 147 89.71 93.84 19.62
C ALA A 147 89.86 94.34 21.07
N ALA A 148 89.69 93.47 22.07
CA ALA A 148 89.97 93.79 23.46
C ALA A 148 91.47 94.05 23.72
N ARG A 149 92.35 93.30 23.03
CA ARG A 149 93.81 93.45 23.11
C ARG A 149 94.32 94.77 22.53
N ALA A 150 93.62 95.32 21.54
CA ALA A 150 93.94 96.60 20.91
C ALA A 150 93.51 97.85 21.72
N GLY A 151 92.85 97.69 22.88
CA GLY A 151 92.49 98.80 23.77
C GLY A 151 91.45 99.77 23.16
N GLU A 152 91.66 101.09 23.31
CA GLU A 152 90.75 102.13 22.80
C GLU A 152 90.52 102.04 21.28
N ALA A 153 91.55 101.68 20.50
CA ALA A 153 91.45 101.58 19.04
C ALA A 153 90.58 100.41 18.55
N GLY A 154 90.36 99.40 19.39
CA GLY A 154 89.60 98.19 19.07
C GLY A 154 88.10 98.25 19.41
N LYS A 155 87.61 99.29 20.11
CA LYS A 155 86.24 99.36 20.62
C LYS A 155 85.16 99.14 19.55
N THR A 156 85.29 99.77 18.39
CA THR A 156 84.32 99.65 17.29
C THR A 156 84.33 98.25 16.68
N PHE A 157 85.50 97.61 16.58
CA PHE A 157 85.64 96.23 16.12
C PHE A 157 85.06 95.23 17.14
N ALA A 158 85.20 95.50 18.44
CA ALA A 158 84.63 94.65 19.49
C ALA A 158 83.10 94.59 19.42
N VAL A 159 82.43 95.71 19.10
CA VAL A 159 80.96 95.76 18.92
C VAL A 159 80.53 94.91 17.73
N VAL A 160 81.20 95.05 16.57
CA VAL A 160 80.89 94.24 15.38
C VAL A 160 81.16 92.76 15.63
N ALA A 161 82.27 92.40 16.28
CA ALA A 161 82.59 91.03 16.63
C ALA A 161 81.57 90.42 17.60
N SER A 162 81.06 91.19 18.57
CA SER A 162 79.98 90.77 19.47
C SER A 162 78.67 90.50 18.72
N GLU A 163 78.31 91.36 17.75
CA GLU A 163 77.10 91.18 16.95
C GLU A 163 77.21 89.97 16.01
N VAL A 164 78.36 89.76 15.37
CA VAL A 164 78.63 88.55 14.55
C VAL A 164 78.60 87.29 15.41
N LYS A 165 79.13 87.33 16.64
CA LYS A 165 79.08 86.22 17.59
C LYS A 165 77.63 85.87 17.94
N LYS A 166 76.81 86.87 18.25
CA LYS A 166 75.38 86.69 18.56
C LYS A 166 74.60 86.14 17.35
N LEU A 167 74.87 86.66 16.15
CA LEU A 167 74.27 86.16 14.92
C LEU A 167 74.64 84.68 14.68
N ALA A 168 75.90 84.31 14.87
CA ALA A 168 76.37 82.94 14.74
C ALA A 168 75.71 82.00 15.77
N GLN A 169 75.55 82.43 17.02
CA GLN A 169 74.82 81.68 18.04
C GLN A 169 73.35 81.47 17.65
N ASN A 170 72.67 82.52 17.18
CA ASN A 170 71.29 82.43 16.70
C ASN A 170 71.15 81.51 15.49
N THR A 171 72.08 81.57 14.53
CA THR A 171 72.10 80.68 13.36
C THR A 171 72.30 79.22 13.77
N SER A 172 73.18 78.95 14.75
CA SER A 172 73.38 77.60 15.28
C SER A 172 72.13 77.07 15.98
N ALA A 173 71.44 77.90 16.77
CA ALA A 173 70.20 77.53 17.43
C ALA A 173 69.09 77.22 16.40
N ALA A 174 68.93 78.07 15.39
CA ALA A 174 67.96 77.86 14.31
C ALA A 174 68.26 76.58 13.51
N ALA A 175 69.53 76.29 13.22
CA ALA A 175 69.93 75.06 12.54
C ALA A 175 69.63 73.79 13.38
N GLU A 176 69.80 73.87 14.70
CA GLU A 176 69.44 72.79 15.62
C GLU A 176 67.92 72.56 15.66
N GLU A 177 67.11 73.62 15.72
CA GLU A 177 65.65 73.53 15.66
C GLU A 177 65.17 72.87 14.36
N ILE A 178 65.74 73.28 13.20
CA ILE A 178 65.48 72.64 11.91
C ILE A 178 65.83 71.16 11.95
N ARG A 179 66.99 70.80 12.52
CA ARG A 179 67.45 69.40 12.62
C ARG A 179 66.48 68.55 13.44
N GLN A 180 65.98 69.08 14.56
CA GLN A 180 65.00 68.39 15.40
C GLN A 180 63.65 68.23 14.70
N ALA A 181 63.16 69.28 14.03
CA ALA A 181 61.91 69.23 13.27
C ALA A 181 61.97 68.21 12.12
N VAL A 182 63.07 68.23 11.36
CA VAL A 182 63.31 67.26 10.27
C VAL A 182 63.45 65.84 10.81
N GLY A 183 64.10 65.64 11.97
CA GLY A 183 64.19 64.34 12.62
C GLY A 183 62.81 63.73 12.91
N LYS A 184 61.88 64.52 13.46
CA LYS A 184 60.49 64.09 13.69
C LYS A 184 59.78 63.71 12.39
N LEU A 185 59.97 64.47 11.31
CA LEU A 185 59.37 64.16 10.00
C LEU A 185 59.93 62.87 9.39
N VAL A 186 61.21 62.56 9.62
CA VAL A 186 61.82 61.29 9.20
C VAL A 186 61.23 60.12 10.00
N ASP A 187 61.08 60.26 11.32
CA ASP A 187 60.46 59.24 12.17
C ASP A 187 58.99 58.99 11.78
N GLU A 188 58.22 60.06 11.51
CA GLU A 188 56.84 59.96 11.02
C GLU A 188 56.78 59.28 9.64
N ALA A 189 57.70 59.61 8.72
CA ALA A 189 57.77 58.96 7.41
C ALA A 189 58.07 57.46 7.54
N ALA A 190 58.96 57.05 8.45
CA ALA A 190 59.26 55.64 8.71
C ALA A 190 58.05 54.88 9.28
N GLY A 191 57.29 55.52 10.19
CA GLY A 191 56.02 54.98 10.67
C GLY A 191 55.03 54.77 9.53
N LEU A 192 54.88 55.78 8.66
CA LEU A 192 53.95 55.72 7.53
C LEU A 192 54.32 54.65 6.50
N VAL A 193 55.62 54.40 6.25
CA VAL A 193 56.08 53.27 5.42
C VAL A 193 55.61 51.92 5.98
N THR A 194 55.68 51.76 7.30
CA THR A 194 55.23 50.51 7.97
C THR A 194 53.72 50.31 7.81
N GLU A 195 52.93 51.38 7.98
CA GLU A 195 51.49 51.35 7.76
C GLU A 195 51.14 51.03 6.30
N ILE A 196 51.87 51.63 5.34
CA ILE A 196 51.71 51.37 3.91
C ILE A 196 51.98 49.90 3.60
N GLN A 197 53.06 49.32 4.12
CA GLN A 197 53.38 47.90 3.90
C GLN A 197 52.27 46.99 4.46
N SER A 198 51.74 47.31 5.65
CA SER A 198 50.60 46.59 6.21
C SER A 198 49.35 46.73 5.34
N GLY A 199 49.09 47.92 4.78
CA GLY A 199 47.98 48.18 3.87
C GLY A 199 48.08 47.38 2.56
N VAL A 200 49.29 47.24 1.99
CA VAL A 200 49.54 46.38 0.83
C VAL A 200 49.24 44.92 1.19
N ASP A 201 49.79 44.40 2.27
CA ASP A 201 49.59 43.00 2.69
C ASP A 201 48.11 42.68 2.95
N GLN A 202 47.37 43.61 3.57
CA GLN A 202 45.93 43.45 3.80
C GLN A 202 45.13 43.48 2.50
N SER A 203 45.49 44.38 1.57
CA SER A 203 44.81 44.48 0.28
C SER A 203 45.04 43.25 -0.59
N SER A 204 46.27 42.70 -0.61
CA SER A 204 46.58 41.45 -1.32
C SER A 204 45.79 40.25 -0.77
N LYS A 205 45.65 40.14 0.55
CA LYS A 205 44.81 39.09 1.18
C LYS A 205 43.32 39.27 0.86
N ALA A 206 42.85 40.50 0.72
CA ALA A 206 41.47 40.77 0.32
C ALA A 206 41.22 40.35 -1.14
N GLU A 207 42.18 40.59 -2.04
CA GLU A 207 42.12 40.13 -3.43
C GLU A 207 42.03 38.60 -3.54
N GLU A 208 42.90 37.86 -2.84
CA GLU A 208 42.87 36.38 -2.81
C GLU A 208 41.51 35.82 -2.34
N ARG A 209 40.93 36.45 -1.31
CA ARG A 209 39.60 36.07 -0.81
C ARG A 209 38.50 36.34 -1.83
N LEU A 210 38.57 37.43 -2.59
CA LEU A 210 37.60 37.75 -3.63
C LEU A 210 37.72 36.81 -4.84
N GLU A 211 38.91 36.35 -5.18
CA GLU A 211 39.10 35.29 -6.18
C GLU A 211 38.40 34.00 -5.74
N THR A 212 38.57 33.59 -4.47
CA THR A 212 37.86 32.43 -3.91
C THR A 212 36.34 32.59 -3.99
N VAL A 213 35.81 33.79 -3.71
CA VAL A 213 34.37 34.08 -3.85
C VAL A 213 33.92 33.98 -5.30
N THR A 214 34.75 34.41 -6.25
CA THR A 214 34.46 34.31 -7.69
C THR A 214 34.34 32.85 -8.13
N ASP A 215 35.23 31.98 -7.65
CA ASP A 215 35.18 30.54 -7.93
C ASP A 215 33.90 29.90 -7.37
N VAL A 216 33.53 30.23 -6.13
CA VAL A 216 32.30 29.75 -5.50
C VAL A 216 31.05 30.20 -6.27
N LEU A 217 31.02 31.45 -6.74
CA LEU A 217 29.91 31.96 -7.55
C LEU A 217 29.81 31.23 -8.90
N ALA A 218 30.94 30.95 -9.55
CA ALA A 218 30.97 30.18 -10.80
C ALA A 218 30.47 28.74 -10.58
N GLU A 219 30.90 28.07 -9.51
CA GLU A 219 30.42 26.75 -9.15
C GLU A 219 28.91 26.75 -8.85
N THR A 220 28.44 27.73 -8.07
CA THR A 220 27.01 27.87 -7.74
C THR A 220 26.17 28.10 -8.99
N THR A 221 26.67 28.88 -9.95
CA THR A 221 26.00 29.10 -11.25
C THR A 221 25.85 27.79 -12.01
N ARG A 222 26.90 26.95 -12.05
CA ARG A 222 26.85 25.63 -12.67
C ARG A 222 25.82 24.72 -11.99
N LEU A 223 25.75 24.73 -10.66
CA LEU A 223 24.75 23.96 -9.90
C LEU A 223 23.32 24.40 -10.20
N VAL A 224 23.07 25.71 -10.33
CA VAL A 224 21.76 26.24 -10.71
C VAL A 224 21.37 25.81 -12.14
N SER A 225 22.31 25.82 -13.09
CA SER A 225 22.03 25.28 -14.43
C SER A 225 21.69 23.78 -14.42
N GLN A 226 22.38 22.99 -13.60
CA GLN A 226 22.04 21.56 -13.43
C GLN A 226 20.67 21.35 -12.78
N LEU A 227 20.26 22.25 -11.88
CA LEU A 227 18.95 22.22 -11.26
C LEU A 227 17.85 22.51 -12.29
N ASP A 228 18.05 23.48 -13.18
CA ASP A 228 17.13 23.80 -14.28
C ASP A 228 16.94 22.60 -15.22
N GLU A 229 18.04 21.97 -15.68
CA GLU A 229 18.00 20.75 -16.49
C GLU A 229 17.27 19.59 -15.79
N THR A 230 17.47 19.46 -14.47
CA THR A 230 16.80 18.44 -13.67
C THR A 230 15.31 18.73 -13.55
N GLY A 231 14.92 20.00 -13.34
CA GLY A 231 13.54 20.44 -13.32
C GLY A 231 12.81 20.10 -14.62
N GLU A 232 13.42 20.38 -15.78
CA GLU A 232 12.84 20.02 -17.08
C GLU A 232 12.68 18.51 -17.26
N ARG A 233 13.65 17.71 -16.79
CA ARG A 233 13.57 16.25 -16.86
C ARG A 233 12.46 15.70 -15.97
N VAL A 234 12.28 16.25 -14.77
CA VAL A 234 11.17 15.90 -13.87
C VAL A 234 9.82 16.24 -14.50
N ALA A 235 9.68 17.43 -15.09
CA ALA A 235 8.45 17.83 -15.78
C ALA A 235 8.09 16.87 -16.93
N ARG A 236 9.08 16.48 -17.76
CA ARG A 236 8.87 15.49 -18.83
C ARG A 236 8.45 14.12 -18.30
N HIS A 237 9.15 13.60 -17.29
CA HIS A 237 8.81 12.32 -16.69
C HIS A 237 7.41 12.34 -16.06
N SER A 238 7.03 13.44 -15.41
CA SER A 238 5.70 13.60 -14.83
C SER A 238 4.60 13.55 -15.90
N ALA A 239 4.81 14.21 -17.04
CA ALA A 239 3.89 14.13 -18.17
C ALA A 239 3.76 12.71 -18.74
N GLU A 240 4.86 11.95 -18.83
CA GLU A 240 4.83 10.55 -19.27
C GLU A 240 4.09 9.64 -18.27
N VAL A 241 4.32 9.83 -16.96
CA VAL A 241 3.62 9.06 -15.93
C VAL A 241 2.13 9.39 -15.93
N HIS A 242 1.76 10.67 -16.14
CA HIS A 242 0.37 11.07 -16.28
C HIS A 242 -0.31 10.36 -17.47
N ALA A 243 0.32 10.34 -18.64
CA ALA A 243 -0.21 9.63 -19.80
C ALA A 243 -0.38 8.12 -19.56
N LYS A 244 0.57 7.50 -18.84
CA LYS A 244 0.45 6.09 -18.41
C LYS A 244 -0.66 5.89 -17.39
N GLY A 245 -0.85 6.82 -16.46
CA GLY A 245 -1.95 6.80 -15.48
C GLY A 245 -3.33 6.79 -16.16
N VAL A 246 -3.51 7.64 -17.19
CA VAL A 246 -4.73 7.64 -18.02
C VAL A 246 -4.94 6.27 -18.68
N ALA A 247 -3.90 5.70 -19.30
CA ALA A 247 -4.00 4.38 -19.94
C ALA A 247 -4.31 3.25 -18.94
N VAL A 248 -3.81 3.34 -17.70
CA VAL A 248 -4.15 2.38 -16.63
C VAL A 248 -5.63 2.46 -16.28
N ARG A 249 -6.21 3.65 -16.16
CA ARG A 249 -7.65 3.79 -15.89
C ARG A 249 -8.52 3.24 -17.01
N GLU A 250 -8.18 3.53 -18.26
CA GLU A 250 -8.90 2.95 -19.41
C GLU A 250 -8.84 1.41 -19.41
N ALA A 251 -7.69 0.84 -19.03
CA ALA A 251 -7.55 -0.60 -18.87
C ALA A 251 -8.38 -1.14 -17.69
N LEU A 252 -8.40 -0.44 -16.54
CA LEU A 252 -9.23 -0.80 -15.39
C LEU A 252 -10.71 -0.79 -15.74
N ASP A 253 -11.21 0.24 -16.41
CA ASP A 253 -12.61 0.32 -16.87
C ASP A 253 -12.97 -0.86 -17.77
N THR A 254 -12.07 -1.23 -18.68
CA THR A 254 -12.26 -2.39 -19.57
C THR A 254 -12.33 -3.70 -18.77
N VAL A 255 -11.45 -3.88 -17.79
CA VAL A 255 -11.43 -5.09 -16.95
C VAL A 255 -12.66 -5.14 -16.04
N ILE A 256 -13.06 -4.03 -15.43
CA ILE A 256 -14.29 -3.92 -14.62
C ILE A 256 -15.51 -4.31 -15.46
N GLY A 257 -15.61 -3.79 -16.69
CA GLY A 257 -16.65 -4.15 -17.63
C GLY A 257 -16.67 -5.66 -17.93
N SER A 258 -15.50 -6.26 -18.18
CA SER A 258 -15.35 -7.69 -18.44
C SER A 258 -15.74 -8.56 -17.25
N VAL A 259 -15.29 -8.21 -16.04
CA VAL A 259 -15.63 -8.96 -14.81
C VAL A 259 -17.14 -8.90 -14.53
N ARG A 260 -17.78 -7.74 -14.73
CA ARG A 260 -19.24 -7.61 -14.60
C ARG A 260 -20.00 -8.45 -15.64
N ALA A 261 -19.55 -8.45 -16.89
CA ALA A 261 -20.15 -9.27 -17.94
C ALA A 261 -20.00 -10.77 -17.63
N ASN A 262 -18.84 -11.21 -17.14
CA ASN A 262 -18.60 -12.59 -16.72
C ASN A 262 -19.48 -12.98 -15.53
N ALA A 263 -19.65 -12.10 -14.54
CA ALA A 263 -20.54 -12.36 -13.40
C ALA A 263 -22.00 -12.56 -13.86
N GLN A 264 -22.48 -11.74 -14.79
CA GLN A 264 -23.82 -11.91 -15.39
C GLN A 264 -23.94 -13.23 -16.17
N LEU A 265 -22.92 -13.60 -16.94
CA LEU A 265 -22.90 -14.86 -17.67
C LEU A 265 -22.91 -16.07 -16.73
N LEU A 266 -22.15 -16.01 -15.63
CA LEU A 266 -22.13 -17.05 -14.60
C LEU A 266 -23.50 -17.19 -13.92
N ASP A 267 -24.17 -16.09 -13.60
CA ASP A 267 -25.51 -16.12 -13.01
C ASP A 267 -26.56 -16.74 -13.94
N ALA A 268 -26.52 -16.38 -15.24
CA ALA A 268 -27.36 -17.01 -16.26
C ALA A 268 -27.03 -18.51 -16.41
N THR A 269 -25.75 -18.87 -16.40
CA THR A 269 -25.30 -20.27 -16.47
C THR A 269 -25.77 -21.06 -15.25
N ARG A 270 -25.69 -20.49 -14.05
CA ARG A 270 -26.19 -21.08 -12.81
C ARG A 270 -27.67 -21.39 -12.92
N SER A 271 -28.46 -20.44 -13.40
CA SER A 271 -29.91 -20.60 -13.61
C SER A 271 -30.22 -21.75 -14.58
N ASN A 272 -29.47 -21.86 -15.69
CA ASN A 272 -29.62 -22.95 -16.65
C ASN A 272 -29.25 -24.31 -16.04
N VAL A 273 -28.18 -24.37 -15.25
CA VAL A 273 -27.74 -25.61 -14.57
C VAL A 273 -28.78 -26.07 -13.56
N ILE A 274 -29.36 -25.16 -12.76
CA ILE A 274 -30.45 -25.48 -11.83
C ILE A 274 -31.68 -25.98 -12.59
N ALA A 275 -32.06 -25.33 -13.69
CA ALA A 275 -33.19 -25.78 -14.51
C ALA A 275 -32.93 -27.18 -15.12
N MET A 276 -31.69 -27.46 -15.53
CA MET A 276 -31.28 -28.76 -16.05
C MET A 276 -31.32 -29.84 -14.96
N GLU A 277 -30.89 -29.53 -13.73
CA GLU A 277 -31.00 -30.41 -12.57
C GLU A 277 -32.46 -30.80 -12.28
N ILE A 278 -33.35 -29.81 -12.21
CA ILE A 278 -34.79 -30.02 -12.00
C ILE A 278 -35.39 -30.90 -13.11
N THR A 279 -35.04 -30.60 -14.37
CA THR A 279 -35.53 -31.38 -15.52
C THR A 279 -35.00 -32.81 -15.48
N SER A 280 -33.73 -33.00 -15.15
CA SER A 280 -33.09 -34.31 -15.05
C SER A 280 -33.72 -35.17 -13.95
N ASN A 281 -33.98 -34.57 -12.78
CA ASN A 281 -34.68 -35.25 -11.69
C ASN A 281 -36.13 -35.58 -12.05
N SER A 282 -36.82 -34.70 -12.78
CA SER A 282 -38.18 -34.96 -13.29
C SER A 282 -38.19 -36.14 -14.28
N LEU A 283 -37.23 -36.21 -15.20
CA LEU A 283 -37.07 -37.31 -16.14
C LEU A 283 -36.71 -38.61 -15.42
N PHE A 284 -35.79 -38.54 -14.46
CA PHE A 284 -35.40 -39.69 -13.62
C PHE A 284 -36.64 -40.29 -12.92
N ASN A 285 -37.45 -39.45 -12.29
CA ASN A 285 -38.68 -39.87 -11.64
C ASN A 285 -39.68 -40.48 -12.65
N ALA A 286 -39.84 -39.89 -13.82
CA ALA A 286 -40.75 -40.38 -14.86
C ALA A 286 -40.31 -41.74 -15.43
N VAL A 287 -39.01 -41.94 -15.70
CA VAL A 287 -38.45 -43.20 -16.22
C VAL A 287 -38.71 -44.36 -15.26
N ILE A 288 -38.50 -44.13 -13.96
CA ILE A 288 -38.75 -45.15 -12.94
C ILE A 288 -40.25 -45.38 -12.75
N SER A 289 -41.06 -44.32 -12.73
CA SER A 289 -42.52 -44.40 -12.66
C SER A 289 -43.14 -45.17 -13.83
N ALA A 290 -42.52 -45.11 -15.01
CA ALA A 290 -42.93 -45.87 -16.19
C ALA A 290 -42.49 -47.34 -16.17
N GLY A 291 -41.75 -47.78 -15.13
CA GLY A 291 -41.27 -49.15 -14.97
C GLY A 291 -40.12 -49.51 -15.92
N VAL A 292 -39.40 -48.53 -16.46
CA VAL A 292 -38.35 -48.75 -17.48
C VAL A 292 -37.01 -49.18 -16.85
N SER A 293 -36.84 -48.98 -15.53
CA SER A 293 -35.59 -49.25 -14.82
C SER A 293 -35.73 -50.38 -13.77
N PRO A 294 -35.41 -51.65 -14.11
CA PRO A 294 -35.67 -52.79 -13.23
C PRO A 294 -35.01 -52.70 -11.86
N ARG A 295 -33.73 -52.30 -11.79
CA ARG A 295 -33.01 -52.27 -10.52
C ARG A 295 -33.53 -51.15 -9.60
N ASP A 296 -33.95 -50.03 -10.17
CA ASP A 296 -34.57 -48.96 -9.38
C ASP A 296 -35.99 -49.37 -8.95
N THR A 297 -36.76 -50.04 -9.82
CA THR A 297 -38.07 -50.60 -9.48
C THR A 297 -37.99 -51.63 -8.35
N GLU A 298 -36.98 -52.50 -8.32
CA GLU A 298 -36.74 -53.44 -7.20
C GLU A 298 -36.57 -52.71 -5.86
N ILE A 299 -35.85 -51.58 -5.85
CA ILE A 299 -35.66 -50.78 -4.63
C ILE A 299 -36.95 -50.02 -4.25
N VAL A 300 -37.75 -49.59 -5.22
CA VAL A 300 -39.08 -49.00 -4.97
C VAL A 300 -40.02 -50.04 -4.33
N GLU A 301 -40.07 -51.26 -4.86
CA GLU A 301 -40.86 -52.35 -4.29
C GLU A 301 -40.38 -52.74 -2.89
N LEU A 302 -39.05 -52.78 -2.69
CA LEU A 302 -38.45 -52.98 -1.38
C LEU A 302 -38.85 -51.89 -0.39
N ALA A 303 -38.76 -50.62 -0.79
CA ALA A 303 -39.18 -49.48 0.03
C ALA A 303 -40.67 -49.54 0.38
N ALA A 304 -41.52 -49.94 -0.57
CA ALA A 304 -42.95 -50.15 -0.33
C ALA A 304 -43.20 -51.27 0.68
N SER A 305 -42.49 -52.40 0.60
CA SER A 305 -42.64 -53.52 1.53
C SER A 305 -42.27 -53.15 2.97
N PHE A 306 -41.17 -52.40 3.16
CA PHE A 306 -40.77 -51.91 4.48
C PHE A 306 -41.68 -50.79 4.99
N ARG A 307 -42.19 -49.92 4.10
CA ARG A 307 -43.23 -48.95 4.43
C ARG A 307 -44.49 -49.64 4.94
N ASP A 308 -44.95 -50.71 4.28
CA ASP A 308 -46.14 -51.45 4.70
C ASP A 308 -45.93 -52.11 6.08
N GLU A 309 -44.74 -52.65 6.36
CA GLU A 309 -44.41 -53.17 7.69
C GLU A 309 -44.35 -52.08 8.75
N LEU A 310 -43.75 -50.93 8.43
CA LEU A 310 -43.74 -49.75 9.30
C LEU A 310 -45.16 -49.35 9.68
N VAL A 311 -46.06 -49.24 8.69
CA VAL A 311 -47.48 -48.93 8.90
C VAL A 311 -48.14 -50.01 9.76
N ALA A 312 -47.94 -51.28 9.46
CA ALA A 312 -48.56 -52.38 10.20
C ALA A 312 -48.14 -52.41 11.68
N VAL A 313 -46.84 -52.21 11.98
CA VAL A 313 -46.33 -52.13 13.36
C VAL A 313 -46.94 -50.94 14.09
N THR A 314 -47.04 -49.78 13.43
CA THR A 314 -47.64 -48.59 14.02
C THR A 314 -49.14 -48.75 14.28
N GLU A 315 -49.89 -49.31 13.32
CA GLU A 315 -51.33 -49.52 13.49
C GLU A 315 -51.62 -50.57 14.57
N ALA A 316 -50.81 -51.63 14.67
CA ALA A 316 -50.91 -52.61 15.75
C ALA A 316 -50.64 -51.98 17.13
N ALA A 317 -49.60 -51.14 17.24
CA ALA A 317 -49.31 -50.43 18.49
C ALA A 317 -50.44 -49.46 18.89
N ILE A 318 -51.11 -48.81 17.92
CA ILE A 318 -52.29 -48.00 18.21
C ILE A 318 -53.46 -48.87 18.67
N ALA A 319 -53.72 -49.99 18.01
CA ALA A 319 -54.79 -50.92 18.39
C ALA A 319 -54.59 -51.51 19.79
N ASN A 320 -53.34 -51.78 20.17
CA ASN A 320 -52.97 -52.32 21.48
C ASN A 320 -52.84 -51.25 22.58
N GLY A 321 -52.98 -49.97 22.23
CA GLY A 321 -52.86 -48.85 23.18
C GLY A 321 -51.42 -48.49 23.58
N GLU A 322 -50.42 -49.01 22.88
CA GLU A 322 -48.99 -48.76 23.10
C GLU A 322 -48.54 -47.41 22.50
N LEU A 323 -49.22 -46.95 21.45
CA LEU A 323 -49.00 -45.64 20.82
C LEU A 323 -50.33 -44.91 20.66
N ARG A 324 -50.42 -43.66 21.11
CA ARG A 324 -51.64 -42.88 20.89
C ARG A 324 -51.58 -42.06 19.59
N PRO A 325 -52.72 -41.85 18.90
CA PRO A 325 -52.75 -41.02 17.68
C PRO A 325 -52.23 -39.59 17.88
N ASP A 326 -52.42 -38.98 19.05
CA ASP A 326 -51.88 -37.65 19.38
C ASP A 326 -50.34 -37.64 19.44
N GLN A 327 -49.72 -38.76 19.83
CA GLN A 327 -48.26 -38.89 19.84
C GLN A 327 -47.72 -39.08 18.42
N LEU A 328 -48.39 -39.89 17.59
CA LEU A 328 -47.99 -40.15 16.22
C LEU A 328 -47.97 -38.89 15.36
N PHE A 329 -48.99 -38.03 15.51
CA PHE A 329 -49.13 -36.78 14.75
C PHE A 329 -48.69 -35.53 15.55
N ASP A 330 -47.85 -35.70 16.57
CA ASP A 330 -47.32 -34.61 17.38
C ASP A 330 -46.30 -33.79 16.57
N THR A 331 -46.69 -32.56 16.18
CA THR A 331 -45.81 -31.60 15.51
C THR A 331 -45.24 -30.55 16.48
N ASN A 332 -45.36 -30.76 17.80
CA ASN A 332 -44.74 -29.90 18.79
C ASN A 332 -43.27 -30.30 19.00
N TYR A 333 -42.42 -29.90 18.06
CA TYR A 333 -40.99 -30.20 18.06
C TYR A 333 -40.28 -29.53 19.25
N ARG A 334 -39.82 -30.34 20.22
CA ARG A 334 -39.11 -29.85 21.41
C ARG A 334 -37.61 -29.90 21.16
N LEU A 335 -36.98 -28.74 21.10
CA LEU A 335 -35.54 -28.60 20.93
C LEU A 335 -34.77 -29.39 22.01
N VAL A 336 -33.75 -30.13 21.59
CA VAL A 336 -32.78 -30.80 22.46
C VAL A 336 -31.62 -29.82 22.70
N PRO A 337 -31.46 -29.29 23.92
CA PRO A 337 -30.44 -28.29 24.20
C PRO A 337 -29.02 -28.80 23.95
N GLY A 338 -28.15 -27.93 23.43
CA GLY A 338 -26.72 -28.23 23.24
C GLY A 338 -26.38 -29.09 22.01
N THR A 339 -27.31 -29.22 21.07
CA THR A 339 -27.10 -29.95 19.80
C THR A 339 -26.72 -29.00 18.67
N ASN A 340 -25.85 -29.44 17.76
CA ASN A 340 -25.43 -28.65 16.60
C ASN A 340 -25.09 -29.56 15.41
N PRO A 341 -25.97 -29.76 14.41
CA PRO A 341 -27.22 -29.03 14.17
C PRO A 341 -28.32 -29.28 15.22
N GLU A 342 -29.34 -28.42 15.23
CA GLU A 342 -30.48 -28.54 16.16
C GLU A 342 -31.21 -29.87 15.99
N LEU A 343 -31.40 -30.59 17.09
CA LEU A 343 -32.23 -31.79 17.17
C LEU A 343 -33.51 -31.52 17.96
N TYR A 344 -34.56 -32.24 17.63
CA TYR A 344 -35.88 -32.11 18.22
C TYR A 344 -36.40 -33.48 18.68
N ARG A 345 -37.31 -33.49 19.66
CA ARG A 345 -38.09 -34.68 20.04
C ARG A 345 -39.58 -34.36 20.08
N THR A 346 -40.39 -35.38 19.82
CA THR A 346 -41.86 -35.34 19.95
C THR A 346 -42.35 -36.52 20.79
N GLY A 347 -43.65 -36.61 21.04
CA GLY A 347 -44.26 -37.77 21.72
C GLY A 347 -44.04 -39.12 21.00
N LEU A 348 -43.60 -39.11 19.74
CA LEU A 348 -43.32 -40.30 18.92
C LEU A 348 -41.89 -40.82 19.08
N SER A 349 -40.92 -39.96 19.42
CA SER A 349 -39.49 -40.26 19.25
C SER A 349 -39.02 -41.53 19.98
N ASP A 350 -39.39 -41.69 21.26
CA ASP A 350 -38.96 -42.87 22.05
C ASP A 350 -39.57 -44.17 21.51
N TRP A 351 -40.84 -44.10 21.08
CA TRP A 351 -41.53 -45.26 20.49
C TRP A 351 -40.94 -45.61 19.12
N ALA A 352 -40.65 -44.62 18.28
CA ALA A 352 -40.01 -44.81 16.98
C ALA A 352 -38.59 -45.39 17.13
N ASP A 353 -37.81 -44.90 18.10
CA ASP A 353 -36.49 -45.44 18.44
C ASP A 353 -36.54 -46.93 18.81
N ALA A 354 -37.60 -47.37 19.51
CA ALA A 354 -37.77 -48.77 19.90
C ALA A 354 -38.35 -49.67 18.79
N ASN A 355 -39.21 -49.13 17.92
CA ASN A 355 -40.04 -49.95 17.02
C ASN A 355 -39.74 -49.75 15.53
N TRP A 356 -39.39 -48.53 15.10
CA TRP A 356 -39.04 -48.25 13.69
C TRP A 356 -37.54 -48.39 13.42
N ARG A 357 -36.67 -48.03 14.37
CA ARG A 357 -35.22 -48.19 14.18
C ARG A 357 -34.78 -49.63 13.87
N PRO A 358 -35.29 -50.68 14.56
CA PRO A 358 -34.92 -52.05 14.22
C PRO A 358 -35.30 -52.43 12.78
N LEU A 359 -36.42 -51.90 12.28
CA LEU A 359 -36.86 -52.07 10.90
C LEU A 359 -35.87 -51.41 9.92
N PHE A 360 -35.43 -50.19 10.22
CA PHE A 360 -34.47 -49.44 9.41
C PHE A 360 -33.10 -50.12 9.38
N ASP A 361 -32.60 -50.56 10.55
CA ASP A 361 -31.35 -51.29 10.66
C ASP A 361 -31.41 -52.60 9.88
N ARG A 362 -32.54 -53.31 9.93
CA ARG A 362 -32.72 -54.55 9.17
C ARG A 362 -32.66 -54.30 7.66
N LEU A 363 -33.34 -53.27 7.14
CA LEU A 363 -33.26 -52.90 5.72
C LEU A 363 -31.81 -52.64 5.29
N ARG A 364 -31.11 -51.80 6.07
CA ARG A 364 -29.71 -51.42 5.81
C ARG A 364 -28.74 -52.60 5.86
N ILE A 365 -28.94 -53.55 6.80
CA ILE A 365 -28.07 -54.73 6.95
C ILE A 365 -28.32 -55.76 5.84
N THR A 366 -29.58 -55.97 5.46
CA THR A 366 -29.97 -57.01 4.49
C THR A 366 -29.78 -56.58 3.04
N HIS A 367 -29.73 -55.27 2.76
CA HIS A 367 -29.57 -54.73 1.41
C HIS A 367 -28.36 -53.78 1.32
N PRO A 368 -27.17 -54.28 0.91
CA PRO A 368 -25.94 -53.50 0.87
C PRO A 368 -25.94 -52.27 -0.07
N SER A 369 -26.88 -52.21 -1.03
CA SER A 369 -27.08 -51.05 -1.91
C SER A 369 -27.74 -49.87 -1.19
N VAL A 370 -28.51 -50.13 -0.13
CA VAL A 370 -29.18 -49.08 0.67
C VAL A 370 -28.11 -48.37 1.50
N ILE A 371 -27.91 -47.08 1.23
CA ILE A 371 -27.00 -46.18 1.94
C ILE A 371 -27.60 -45.71 3.26
N MET A 372 -28.89 -45.41 3.28
CA MET A 372 -29.63 -45.15 4.51
C MET A 372 -31.12 -45.25 4.28
N CYS A 373 -31.87 -45.33 5.36
CA CYS A 373 -33.32 -45.19 5.33
C CYS A 373 -33.81 -44.48 6.58
N SER A 374 -34.97 -43.84 6.45
CA SER A 374 -35.62 -43.12 7.54
C SER A 374 -37.11 -42.98 7.28
N ALA A 375 -37.85 -42.49 8.26
CA ALA A 375 -39.20 -41.99 8.03
C ALA A 375 -39.25 -40.54 8.50
N ALA A 376 -39.84 -39.66 7.69
CA ALA A 376 -39.96 -38.24 7.99
C ALA A 376 -41.41 -37.80 7.90
N ASP A 377 -41.88 -37.01 8.86
CA ASP A 377 -43.24 -36.50 8.85
C ASP A 377 -43.47 -35.46 7.73
N MET A 378 -44.69 -34.92 7.64
CA MET A 378 -45.03 -33.91 6.63
C MET A 378 -44.23 -32.60 6.72
N ASN A 379 -43.57 -32.33 7.85
CA ASN A 379 -42.69 -31.17 8.02
C ASN A 379 -41.20 -31.55 7.94
N GLY A 380 -40.89 -32.80 7.58
CA GLY A 380 -39.52 -33.28 7.45
C GLY A 380 -38.86 -33.68 8.76
N PHE A 381 -39.62 -33.85 9.85
CA PHE A 381 -39.06 -34.30 11.12
C PHE A 381 -38.81 -35.81 11.12
N LEU A 382 -37.59 -36.22 11.48
CA LEU A 382 -37.17 -37.62 11.56
C LEU A 382 -37.25 -38.11 13.02
N PRO A 383 -38.34 -38.76 13.48
CA PRO A 383 -38.45 -39.21 14.87
C PRO A 383 -37.39 -40.24 15.28
N THR A 384 -36.85 -40.99 14.31
CA THR A 384 -35.72 -41.89 14.47
C THR A 384 -34.96 -42.04 13.15
N HIS A 385 -33.83 -42.73 13.17
CA HIS A 385 -33.02 -43.06 12.01
C HIS A 385 -32.32 -44.42 12.25
N VAL A 386 -31.62 -44.99 11.26
CA VAL A 386 -30.71 -46.14 11.50
C VAL A 386 -29.76 -45.88 12.68
N THR A 387 -29.35 -46.94 13.38
CA THR A 387 -28.52 -46.87 14.60
C THR A 387 -27.22 -46.10 14.39
N GLU A 388 -26.58 -46.25 13.22
CA GLU A 388 -25.34 -45.54 12.88
C GLU A 388 -25.49 -44.01 12.91
N HIS A 389 -26.67 -43.51 12.51
CA HIS A 389 -27.02 -42.09 12.45
C HIS A 389 -27.96 -41.66 13.60
N SER A 390 -28.03 -42.48 14.66
CA SER A 390 -28.78 -42.17 15.88
C SER A 390 -27.89 -42.14 17.13
N ARG A 391 -26.63 -41.71 16.98
CA ARG A 391 -25.67 -41.63 18.11
C ARG A 391 -26.01 -40.43 18.99
N ALA A 392 -25.52 -40.46 20.23
CA ALA A 392 -25.68 -39.33 21.14
C ALA A 392 -24.91 -38.10 20.62
N PRO A 393 -25.55 -36.91 20.55
CA PRO A 393 -24.88 -35.69 20.14
C PRO A 393 -23.86 -35.24 21.18
N ILE A 394 -22.79 -34.59 20.72
CA ILE A 394 -21.73 -34.02 21.57
C ILE A 394 -21.59 -32.51 21.42
N GLY A 395 -22.40 -31.87 20.55
CA GLY A 395 -22.38 -30.43 20.31
C GLY A 395 -21.34 -29.98 19.28
N GLU A 396 -20.58 -30.91 18.70
CA GLU A 396 -19.60 -30.64 17.65
C GLU A 396 -20.21 -30.84 16.26
N LEU A 397 -20.18 -29.79 15.43
CA LEU A 397 -20.82 -29.77 14.11
C LEU A 397 -20.42 -30.97 13.23
N ALA A 398 -19.13 -31.31 13.18
CA ALA A 398 -18.66 -32.41 12.34
C ALA A 398 -19.13 -33.79 12.83
N HIS A 399 -19.22 -34.01 14.14
CA HIS A 399 -19.72 -35.27 14.70
C HIS A 399 -21.23 -35.38 14.53
N ASP A 400 -21.96 -34.36 14.98
CA ASP A 400 -23.42 -34.39 15.08
C ASP A 400 -24.07 -34.40 13.69
N THR A 401 -23.51 -33.64 12.72
CA THR A 401 -23.97 -33.70 11.31
C THR A 401 -23.85 -35.10 10.72
N LYS A 402 -22.77 -35.81 11.06
CA LYS A 402 -22.46 -37.14 10.52
C LYS A 402 -23.27 -38.26 11.18
N TYR A 403 -23.43 -38.22 12.50
CA TYR A 403 -23.94 -39.38 13.27
C TYR A 403 -25.24 -39.14 14.03
N CYS A 404 -25.78 -37.91 14.04
CA CYS A 404 -26.96 -37.55 14.82
C CYS A 404 -28.04 -36.96 13.91
N ARG A 405 -28.70 -37.84 13.14
CA ARG A 405 -29.79 -37.45 12.22
C ARG A 405 -31.18 -37.64 12.82
N ASN A 406 -31.32 -38.52 13.82
CA ASN A 406 -32.58 -38.67 14.54
C ASN A 406 -32.92 -37.36 15.28
N GLY A 407 -34.13 -36.86 15.07
CA GLY A 407 -34.60 -35.60 15.60
C GLY A 407 -34.32 -34.39 14.72
N ARG A 408 -33.60 -34.53 13.59
CA ARG A 408 -33.44 -33.43 12.63
C ARG A 408 -34.78 -33.15 11.92
N ILE A 409 -34.93 -31.89 11.50
CA ILE A 409 -35.96 -31.48 10.53
C ILE A 409 -35.23 -31.21 9.20
N LEU A 410 -35.50 -32.05 8.20
CA LEU A 410 -34.92 -31.97 6.85
C LEU A 410 -36.08 -31.78 5.86
N LEU A 411 -36.17 -30.59 5.27
CA LEU A 411 -37.27 -30.24 4.36
C LEU A 411 -36.77 -29.29 3.28
N ASP A 412 -35.95 -29.83 2.38
CA ASP A 412 -35.53 -29.10 1.18
C ASP A 412 -36.66 -29.03 0.13
N ASP A 413 -36.38 -28.39 -1.02
CA ASP A 413 -37.40 -28.20 -2.06
C ASP A 413 -37.78 -29.51 -2.77
N VAL A 414 -36.93 -30.54 -2.72
CA VAL A 414 -37.24 -31.87 -3.25
C VAL A 414 -38.11 -32.63 -2.26
N ASP A 415 -37.82 -32.56 -0.97
CA ASP A 415 -38.63 -33.16 0.09
C ASP A 415 -40.07 -32.62 0.07
N LYS A 416 -40.24 -31.30 -0.14
CA LYS A 416 -41.57 -30.68 -0.30
C LYS A 416 -42.33 -31.22 -1.51
N GLN A 417 -41.63 -31.43 -2.63
CA GLN A 417 -42.24 -31.99 -3.85
C GLN A 417 -42.67 -33.44 -3.62
N ALA A 418 -41.81 -34.25 -3.00
CA ALA A 418 -42.11 -35.63 -2.66
C ALA A 418 -43.34 -35.73 -1.73
N LYS A 419 -43.40 -34.89 -0.68
CA LYS A 419 -44.51 -34.83 0.28
C LYS A 419 -45.82 -34.33 -0.33
N ALA A 420 -45.76 -33.46 -1.34
CA ALA A 420 -46.93 -32.99 -2.07
C ALA A 420 -47.47 -34.04 -3.07
N SER A 421 -46.62 -34.97 -3.51
CA SER A 421 -46.97 -36.02 -4.48
C SER A 421 -48.04 -36.97 -3.94
N GLN A 422 -49.03 -37.27 -4.80
CA GLN A 422 -50.05 -38.30 -4.56
C GLN A 422 -49.71 -39.63 -5.24
N ALA A 423 -48.55 -39.71 -5.90
CA ALA A 423 -48.07 -40.93 -6.54
C ALA A 423 -47.72 -42.00 -5.48
N PRO A 424 -47.73 -43.30 -5.85
CA PRO A 424 -47.40 -44.38 -4.91
C PRO A 424 -45.96 -44.32 -4.39
N PHE A 425 -45.07 -43.61 -5.08
CA PHE A 425 -43.72 -43.28 -4.67
C PHE A 425 -43.24 -42.02 -5.42
N PHE A 426 -42.14 -41.43 -4.98
CA PHE A 426 -41.43 -40.36 -5.68
C PHE A 426 -39.92 -40.64 -5.66
N MET A 427 -39.23 -40.38 -6.78
CA MET A 427 -37.80 -40.64 -6.94
C MET A 427 -37.03 -39.36 -7.22
N THR A 428 -35.85 -39.25 -6.64
CA THR A 428 -34.91 -38.17 -6.95
C THR A 428 -33.47 -38.61 -6.77
N VAL A 429 -32.55 -37.88 -7.39
CA VAL A 429 -31.12 -38.00 -7.19
C VAL A 429 -30.61 -36.71 -6.57
N TYR A 430 -29.92 -36.84 -5.44
CA TYR A 430 -29.36 -35.68 -4.75
C TYR A 430 -28.09 -36.03 -3.98
N ARG A 431 -27.44 -34.99 -3.47
CA ARG A 431 -26.22 -35.08 -2.68
C ARG A 431 -26.57 -35.24 -1.21
N GLN A 432 -26.28 -36.40 -0.66
CA GLN A 432 -26.43 -36.67 0.75
C GLN A 432 -25.27 -36.07 1.54
N GLU A 433 -25.60 -35.22 2.51
CA GLU A 433 -24.66 -34.59 3.45
C GLU A 433 -23.85 -35.65 4.23
N GLY A 434 -22.51 -35.55 4.20
CA GLY A 434 -21.61 -36.40 4.98
C GLY A 434 -21.22 -35.75 6.32
N ASP A 435 -19.99 -35.24 6.38
CA ASP A 435 -19.40 -34.56 7.55
C ASP A 435 -19.43 -33.02 7.45
N GLY A 436 -20.21 -32.49 6.51
CA GLY A 436 -20.26 -31.05 6.16
C GLY A 436 -19.24 -30.64 5.09
N THR A 437 -18.24 -31.47 4.78
CA THR A 437 -17.23 -31.20 3.74
C THR A 437 -17.28 -32.20 2.58
N ASN A 438 -17.78 -33.41 2.85
CA ASN A 438 -17.96 -34.48 1.86
C ASN A 438 -19.45 -34.77 1.64
N TYR A 439 -19.80 -35.09 0.40
CA TYR A 439 -21.16 -35.46 0.01
C TYR A 439 -21.14 -36.76 -0.80
N VAL A 440 -22.18 -37.57 -0.63
CA VAL A 440 -22.34 -38.81 -1.40
C VAL A 440 -23.57 -38.68 -2.27
N THR A 441 -23.42 -38.92 -3.57
CA THR A 441 -24.56 -38.99 -4.48
C THR A 441 -25.39 -40.22 -4.19
N VAL A 442 -26.68 -40.04 -3.95
CA VAL A 442 -27.63 -41.12 -3.72
C VAL A 442 -28.88 -40.95 -4.57
N ARG A 443 -29.47 -42.09 -4.94
CA ARG A 443 -30.86 -42.16 -5.42
C ARG A 443 -31.73 -42.33 -4.19
N ASN A 444 -32.87 -41.65 -4.11
CA ASN A 444 -33.78 -41.76 -2.97
C ASN A 444 -35.19 -42.08 -3.42
N VAL A 445 -35.79 -43.07 -2.77
CA VAL A 445 -37.21 -43.39 -2.88
C VAL A 445 -37.94 -42.71 -1.73
N TYR A 446 -38.98 -41.94 -2.01
CA TYR A 446 -39.95 -41.46 -1.04
C TYR A 446 -41.20 -42.32 -1.17
N SER A 447 -41.48 -43.13 -0.16
CA SER A 447 -42.64 -44.02 -0.10
C SER A 447 -43.69 -43.46 0.86
N PRO A 448 -44.81 -42.90 0.35
CA PRO A 448 -45.99 -42.53 1.11
C PRO A 448 -46.34 -43.33 2.37
N VAL A 449 -46.30 -42.72 3.56
CA VAL A 449 -46.77 -43.34 4.81
C VAL A 449 -48.16 -42.80 5.16
N VAL A 450 -49.17 -43.65 5.03
CA VAL A 450 -50.56 -43.37 5.43
C VAL A 450 -50.93 -44.32 6.55
N ILE A 451 -51.29 -43.78 7.71
CA ILE A 451 -51.64 -44.54 8.91
C ILE A 451 -53.07 -44.15 9.31
N GLN A 452 -53.94 -45.13 9.50
CA GLN A 452 -55.37 -44.90 9.78
C GLN A 452 -56.07 -43.96 8.78
N GLY A 453 -55.68 -44.04 7.50
CA GLY A 453 -56.23 -43.20 6.42
C GLY A 453 -55.74 -41.75 6.40
N ARG A 454 -54.83 -41.36 7.29
CA ARG A 454 -54.20 -40.03 7.32
C ARG A 454 -52.75 -40.11 6.88
N ARG A 455 -52.35 -39.24 5.95
CA ARG A 455 -50.95 -39.08 5.53
C ARG A 455 -50.13 -38.54 6.70
N TRP A 456 -49.12 -39.31 7.13
CA TRP A 456 -48.19 -38.94 8.20
C TRP A 456 -46.93 -38.28 7.65
N GLY A 457 -46.41 -38.81 6.55
CA GLY A 457 -45.14 -38.42 5.95
C GLY A 457 -44.67 -39.47 4.97
N ASP A 458 -43.37 -39.71 4.87
CA ASP A 458 -42.80 -40.64 3.89
C ASP A 458 -41.79 -41.57 4.57
N PHE A 459 -41.67 -42.77 4.04
CA PHE A 459 -40.57 -43.68 4.32
C PHE A 459 -39.56 -43.55 3.19
N GLU A 460 -38.34 -43.17 3.54
CA GLU A 460 -37.29 -42.78 2.62
C GLU A 460 -36.19 -43.83 2.57
N VAL A 461 -35.77 -44.20 1.37
CA VAL A 461 -34.69 -45.17 1.13
C VAL A 461 -33.69 -44.59 0.16
N ALA A 462 -32.53 -44.19 0.69
CA ALA A 462 -31.40 -43.70 -0.09
C ALA A 462 -30.47 -44.87 -0.44
N TYR A 463 -30.08 -45.00 -1.70
CA TYR A 463 -29.30 -46.14 -2.18
C TYR A 463 -28.35 -45.76 -3.32
N GLN A 464 -27.41 -46.66 -3.57
CA GLN A 464 -26.51 -46.62 -4.72
C GLN A 464 -26.57 -47.96 -5.46
N ILE A 465 -26.66 -47.91 -6.77
CA ILE A 465 -26.48 -49.07 -7.63
C ILE A 465 -25.00 -49.15 -7.97
N ARG A 466 -24.30 -50.14 -7.44
CA ARG A 466 -22.93 -50.46 -7.90
C ARG A 466 -23.05 -51.10 -9.28
N GLY A 467 -22.20 -50.64 -10.21
CA GLY A 467 -22.11 -51.14 -11.59
C GLY A 467 -21.96 -52.64 -11.65
#